data_AF-A0A3D9MLT7-F1
#
_entry.id   AF-A0A3D9MLT7-F1
#
_cell.length_a   1.000
_cell.length_b   1.000
_cell.length_c   1.000
_cell.angle_alpha   90.00
_cell.angle_beta   90.00
_cell.angle_gamma   90.00
#
_symmetry.space_group_name_H-M   'P 1'
#
loop_
_entity.id
_entity.type
_entity.pdbx_description
1 polymer ?
#
loop_
_entity_poly.entity_id
_entity_poly.type
_entity_poly.pdbx_seq_one_letter_code
_entity_poly.pdbx_strand_id
1 'polypeptide(L)'
;MASAESHPQNDFMNAARKERKRVEIYLVNGIRLTGCIESFDQYLVMLRTPVGLQGIYKRAISTIQLDTGTRPAPRAGRPAHGEHTTRGPHGSREPRDHREPREPREPRESYGAPSSDRPASDRSSGTSDGPVVVTRRRRLFGTGGDGGNHGGGNHGGGNHGGNGGSE
;
A
#
# COMPACT_ATOMS: atom_id res chain seq x y z
N MET A 1 28.69 17.40 19.67
CA MET A 1 27.40 16.99 19.11
C MET A 1 27.61 15.62 18.48
N ALA A 2 26.90 14.59 18.94
CA ALA A 2 27.03 13.26 18.34
C ALA A 2 26.57 13.36 16.87
N SER A 3 27.48 13.04 15.93
CA SER A 3 27.12 12.87 14.53
C SER A 3 26.08 11.76 14.48
N ALA A 4 24.83 12.11 14.21
CA ALA A 4 23.78 11.13 14.03
C ALA A 4 24.19 10.26 12.84
N GLU A 5 24.49 9.00 13.10
CA GLU A 5 24.74 8.00 12.07
C GLU A 5 23.57 8.03 11.08
N SER A 6 23.86 8.18 9.79
CA SER A 6 22.83 8.27 8.76
C SER A 6 22.03 6.97 8.77
N HIS A 7 20.74 7.05 9.12
CA HIS A 7 19.85 5.91 9.10
C HIS A 7 18.98 6.03 7.84
N PRO A 8 19.27 5.29 6.75
CA PRO A 8 18.66 5.55 5.45
C PRO A 8 17.12 5.51 5.46
N GLN A 9 16.53 4.71 6.35
CA GLN A 9 15.08 4.73 6.57
C GLN A 9 14.60 6.09 7.09
N ASN A 10 15.25 6.64 8.12
CA ASN A 10 14.87 7.93 8.70
C ASN A 10 15.09 9.05 7.69
N ASP A 11 16.17 8.99 6.91
CA ASP A 11 16.47 9.98 5.88
C ASP A 11 15.38 10.00 4.80
N PHE A 12 14.99 8.82 4.29
CA PHE A 12 13.87 8.69 3.36
C PHE A 12 12.56 9.23 3.94
N MET A 13 12.18 8.79 5.14
CA MET A 13 10.92 9.21 5.76
C MET A 13 10.89 10.71 6.06
N ASN A 14 12.02 11.28 6.50
CA ASN A 14 12.16 12.71 6.74
C ASN A 14 12.07 13.52 5.45
N ALA A 15 12.73 13.09 4.38
CA ALA A 15 12.65 13.76 3.08
C ALA A 15 11.21 13.76 2.55
N ALA A 16 10.54 12.59 2.55
CA ALA A 16 9.15 12.47 2.13
C ALA A 16 8.20 13.34 2.98
N ARG A 17 8.40 13.37 4.31
CA ARG A 17 7.63 14.21 5.24
C ARG A 17 7.83 15.71 4.98
N LYS A 18 9.09 16.17 4.92
CA LYS A 18 9.45 17.60 4.76
C LYS A 18 8.89 18.18 3.47
N GLU A 19 9.00 17.43 2.38
CA GLU A 19 8.52 17.85 1.05
C GLU A 19 7.04 17.55 0.82
N ARG A 20 6.34 16.98 1.82
CA ARG A 20 4.95 16.50 1.72
C ARG A 20 4.71 15.62 0.48
N LYS A 21 5.72 14.84 0.09
CA LYS A 21 5.63 13.91 -1.03
C LYS A 21 4.54 12.88 -0.75
N ARG A 22 3.75 12.57 -1.78
CA ARG A 22 2.76 11.52 -1.72
C ARG A 22 3.48 10.17 -1.73
N VAL A 23 3.03 9.26 -0.88
CA VAL A 23 3.58 7.92 -0.71
C VAL A 23 2.49 6.88 -0.85
N GLU A 24 2.90 5.68 -1.26
CA GLU A 24 2.10 4.48 -1.21
C GLU A 24 2.71 3.54 -0.17
N ILE A 25 1.89 3.11 0.79
CA ILE A 25 2.25 2.17 1.85
C ILE A 25 1.51 0.87 1.58
N TYR A 26 2.26 -0.18 1.33
CA TYR A 26 1.75 -1.54 1.18
C TYR A 26 1.83 -2.23 2.53
N LEU A 27 0.69 -2.79 2.95
CA LEU A 27 0.61 -3.59 4.16
C LEU A 27 0.92 -5.05 3.85
N VAL A 28 1.32 -5.80 4.88
CA VAL A 28 1.64 -7.23 4.77
C VAL A 28 0.48 -8.07 4.24
N ASN A 29 -0.76 -7.65 4.48
CA ASN A 29 -1.96 -8.31 3.96
C ASN A 29 -2.33 -7.90 2.52
N GLY A 30 -1.50 -7.08 1.86
CA GLY A 30 -1.71 -6.61 0.50
C GLY A 30 -2.58 -5.36 0.35
N ILE A 31 -3.13 -4.80 1.43
CA ILE A 31 -3.83 -3.50 1.37
C ILE A 31 -2.83 -2.39 1.03
N ARG A 32 -3.23 -1.46 0.15
CA ARG A 32 -2.46 -0.27 -0.20
C ARG A 32 -3.11 0.98 0.37
N LEU A 33 -2.34 1.76 1.11
CA LEU A 33 -2.73 3.08 1.63
C LEU A 33 -1.94 4.15 0.89
N THR A 34 -2.60 5.26 0.54
CA THR A 34 -1.97 6.38 -0.17
C THR A 34 -2.20 7.67 0.60
N GLY A 35 -1.15 8.47 0.76
CA GLY A 35 -1.22 9.72 1.51
C GLY A 35 0.12 10.42 1.60
N CYS A 36 0.25 11.35 2.54
CA CYS A 36 1.52 12.02 2.86
C CYS A 36 1.93 11.65 4.29
N ILE A 37 3.22 11.46 4.55
CA ILE A 37 3.71 11.19 5.90
C ILE A 37 3.61 12.48 6.72
N GLU A 38 2.85 12.44 7.81
CA GLU A 38 2.73 13.55 8.76
C GLU A 38 3.86 13.51 9.79
N SER A 39 4.10 12.34 10.38
CA SER A 39 5.16 12.08 11.36
C SER A 39 5.47 10.58 11.44
N PHE A 40 6.58 10.23 12.08
CA PHE A 40 6.96 8.84 12.33
C PHE A 40 7.89 8.77 13.54
N ASP A 41 7.95 7.59 14.15
CA ASP A 41 8.90 7.25 15.20
C ASP A 41 9.54 5.88 14.93
N GLN A 42 10.08 5.24 15.95
CA GLN A 42 10.68 3.91 15.86
C GLN A 42 9.69 2.83 15.39
N TYR A 43 8.40 2.93 15.75
CA TYR A 43 7.39 1.88 15.59
C TYR A 43 6.19 2.27 14.72
N LEU A 44 5.86 3.55 14.61
CA LEU A 44 4.65 4.07 13.95
C LEU A 44 4.99 5.03 12.83
N VAL A 45 4.11 5.04 11.82
CA VAL A 45 4.04 6.06 10.77
C VAL A 45 2.65 6.67 10.81
N MET A 46 2.58 8.00 10.90
CA MET A 46 1.33 8.76 10.82
C MET A 46 1.12 9.18 9.37
N LEU A 47 0.13 8.59 8.70
CA LEU A 47 -0.23 8.87 7.32
C LEU A 47 -1.44 9.80 7.26
N ARG A 48 -1.28 10.95 6.61
CA ARG A 48 -2.38 11.86 6.28
C ARG A 48 -2.99 11.46 4.95
N THR A 49 -4.27 11.11 4.99
CA THR A 49 -5.11 10.74 3.85
C THR A 49 -6.26 11.74 3.69
N PRO A 50 -7.00 11.73 2.57
CA PRO A 50 -8.22 12.55 2.44
C PRO A 50 -9.27 12.28 3.53
N VAL A 51 -9.31 11.05 4.05
CA VAL A 51 -10.24 10.63 5.12
C VAL A 51 -9.79 11.12 6.50
N GLY A 52 -8.52 11.49 6.64
CA GLY A 52 -7.95 11.99 7.89
C GLY A 52 -6.59 11.39 8.20
N LEU A 53 -6.19 11.49 9.48
CA LEU A 53 -4.90 11.01 9.97
C LEU A 53 -5.02 9.58 10.50
N GLN A 54 -4.15 8.69 10.02
CA GLN A 54 -4.13 7.28 10.38
C GLN A 54 -2.74 6.89 10.91
N GLY A 55 -2.70 6.18 12.02
CA GLY A 55 -1.47 5.59 12.56
C GLY A 55 -1.30 4.16 12.05
N ILE A 56 -0.12 3.85 11.51
CA ILE A 56 0.21 2.56 10.93
C ILE A 56 1.44 2.01 11.66
N TYR A 57 1.32 0.84 12.27
CA TYR A 57 2.47 0.15 12.88
C TYR A 57 3.40 -0.37 11.79
N LYS A 58 4.71 -0.11 11.92
CA LYS A 58 5.72 -0.57 10.96
C LYS A 58 5.72 -2.09 10.78
N ARG A 59 5.34 -2.87 11.80
CA ARG A 59 5.18 -4.33 11.70
C ARG A 59 4.14 -4.77 10.67
N ALA A 60 3.16 -3.92 10.40
CA ALA A 60 2.12 -4.18 9.41
C ALA A 60 2.53 -3.73 7.99
N ILE A 61 3.67 -3.06 7.83
CA ILE A 61 4.10 -2.46 6.56
C ILE A 61 5.06 -3.42 5.86
N SER A 62 4.75 -3.77 4.61
CA SER A 62 5.66 -4.51 3.74
C SER A 62 6.54 -3.58 2.91
N THR A 63 6.01 -2.46 2.40
CA THR A 63 6.77 -1.54 1.52
C THR A 63 6.24 -0.12 1.62
N ILE A 64 7.14 0.87 1.50
CA ILE A 64 6.80 2.28 1.35
C ILE A 64 7.54 2.79 0.10
N GLN A 65 6.81 3.39 -0.82
CA GLN A 65 7.36 3.99 -2.03
C GLN A 65 6.80 5.39 -2.27
N LEU A 66 7.53 6.22 -3.02
CA LEU A 66 7.00 7.48 -3.52
C LEU A 66 5.92 7.22 -4.57
N ASP A 67 4.82 7.95 -4.50
CA ASP A 67 3.82 7.99 -5.56
C ASP A 67 4.32 8.92 -6.67
N THR A 68 5.03 8.37 -7.65
CA THR A 68 5.56 9.13 -8.79
C THR A 68 4.49 9.44 -9.83
N GLY A 69 3.22 9.05 -9.64
CA GLY A 69 2.12 9.27 -10.60
C GLY A 69 2.27 8.49 -11.92
N THR A 70 3.41 7.86 -12.16
CA THR A 70 3.69 7.01 -13.30
C THR A 70 3.23 5.59 -12.99
N ARG A 71 1.92 5.33 -13.11
CA ARG A 71 1.47 3.96 -13.29
C ARG A 71 2.20 3.43 -14.53
N PRO A 72 3.09 2.42 -14.43
CA PRO A 72 3.66 1.82 -15.63
C PRO A 72 2.46 1.34 -16.44
N ALA A 73 2.32 1.87 -17.65
CA ALA A 73 1.25 1.47 -18.55
C ALA A 73 1.27 -0.06 -18.65
N PRO A 74 0.12 -0.74 -18.67
CA PRO A 74 0.10 -2.16 -19.01
C PRO A 74 0.88 -2.30 -20.31
N ARG A 75 1.95 -3.11 -20.29
CA ARG A 75 2.81 -3.34 -21.46
C ARG A 75 1.87 -3.71 -22.62
N ALA A 76 1.63 -2.76 -23.52
CA ALA A 76 0.88 -3.00 -24.73
C ALA A 76 1.60 -4.14 -25.46
N GLY A 77 0.80 -5.08 -25.98
CA GLY A 77 1.28 -6.27 -26.65
C GLY A 77 2.45 -5.94 -27.57
N ARG A 78 3.53 -6.69 -27.38
CA ARG A 78 4.66 -6.77 -28.29
C ARG A 78 4.11 -6.92 -29.72
N PRO A 79 4.39 -6.01 -30.67
CA PRO A 79 3.96 -6.22 -32.04
C PRO A 79 4.68 -7.47 -32.56
N ALA A 80 3.89 -8.48 -32.88
CA ALA A 80 4.30 -9.56 -33.77
C ALA A 80 4.25 -9.04 -35.20
N HIS A 81 5.02 -9.67 -36.08
CA HIS A 81 5.16 -9.39 -37.51
C HIS A 81 6.08 -8.17 -37.82
N GLY A 82 7.22 -8.31 -38.49
CA GLY A 82 7.56 -9.25 -39.55
C GLY A 82 7.36 -8.55 -40.89
N GLU A 83 8.33 -7.73 -41.29
CA GLU A 83 8.38 -7.21 -42.66
C GLU A 83 9.83 -7.19 -43.14
N HIS A 84 10.10 -8.04 -44.12
CA HIS A 84 11.37 -8.21 -44.80
C HIS A 84 11.36 -7.28 -46.01
N THR A 85 12.02 -6.13 -45.90
CA THR A 85 12.29 -5.27 -47.06
C THR A 85 13.77 -5.34 -47.43
N THR A 86 13.96 -5.91 -48.61
CA THR A 86 15.04 -5.83 -49.59
C THR A 86 16.30 -5.04 -49.21
N ARG A 87 17.40 -5.80 -49.09
CA ARG A 87 18.82 -5.47 -49.34
C ARG A 87 19.07 -4.08 -49.97
N GLY A 88 19.68 -3.19 -49.19
CA GLY A 88 20.44 -2.03 -49.66
C GLY A 88 21.97 -2.25 -49.50
N PRO A 89 22.81 -1.50 -50.24
CA PRO A 89 24.20 -1.89 -50.53
C PRO A 89 25.15 -1.69 -49.35
N HIS A 90 26.12 -2.60 -49.25
CA HIS A 90 27.19 -2.66 -48.26
C HIS A 90 27.99 -1.34 -48.17
N GLY A 91 27.81 -0.61 -47.07
CA GLY A 91 28.73 0.43 -46.62
C GLY A 91 29.92 -0.20 -45.88
N SER A 92 31.10 0.33 -46.17
CA SER A 92 32.43 -0.02 -45.65
C SER A 92 32.46 -0.36 -44.15
N ARG A 93 32.83 -1.61 -43.86
CA ARG A 93 33.04 -2.15 -42.52
C ARG A 93 34.46 -1.79 -42.08
N GLU A 94 34.59 -0.93 -41.06
CA GLU A 94 35.86 -0.72 -40.37
C GLU A 94 36.40 -2.05 -39.82
N PRO A 95 37.72 -2.29 -39.82
CA PRO A 95 38.30 -3.46 -39.17
C PRO A 95 38.09 -3.31 -37.66
N ARG A 96 37.26 -4.18 -37.08
CA ARG A 96 37.17 -4.27 -35.62
C ARG A 96 38.43 -4.94 -35.10
N ASP A 97 39.15 -4.24 -34.25
CA ASP A 97 40.28 -4.79 -33.51
C ASP A 97 39.91 -6.06 -32.74
N HIS A 98 40.91 -6.94 -32.67
CA HIS A 98 40.91 -8.26 -32.09
C HIS A 98 40.20 -8.31 -30.72
N ARG A 99 39.04 -8.96 -30.69
CA ARG A 99 38.43 -9.40 -29.43
C ARG A 99 39.07 -10.73 -29.03
N GLU A 100 39.78 -10.73 -27.90
CA GLU A 100 40.36 -11.93 -27.32
C GLU A 100 39.33 -13.06 -27.17
N PRO A 101 39.73 -14.33 -27.38
CA PRO A 101 38.89 -15.48 -27.06
C PRO A 101 38.60 -15.48 -25.56
N ARG A 102 37.32 -15.42 -25.17
CA ARG A 102 36.93 -15.66 -23.78
C ARG A 102 37.23 -17.12 -23.44
N GLU A 103 37.95 -17.33 -22.34
CA GLU A 103 38.22 -18.68 -21.84
C GLU A 103 36.93 -19.46 -21.55
N PRO A 104 36.91 -20.78 -21.80
CA PRO A 104 35.82 -21.64 -21.40
C PRO A 104 35.62 -21.61 -19.88
N ARG A 105 34.40 -21.36 -19.41
CA ARG A 105 34.07 -21.49 -17.99
C ARG A 105 34.02 -22.96 -17.61
N GLU A 106 34.74 -23.32 -16.56
CA GLU A 106 34.70 -24.65 -15.92
C GLU A 106 33.26 -25.07 -15.55
N PRO A 107 32.89 -26.36 -15.75
CA PRO A 107 31.61 -26.89 -15.30
C PRO A 107 31.48 -26.83 -13.77
N ARG A 108 30.37 -26.25 -13.32
CA ARG A 108 30.03 -26.03 -11.91
C ARG A 108 29.93 -27.35 -11.14
N GLU A 109 30.65 -27.49 -10.04
CA GLU A 109 30.47 -28.60 -9.11
C GLU A 109 29.04 -28.57 -8.53
N SER A 110 28.34 -29.70 -8.71
CA SER A 110 26.96 -29.90 -8.30
C SER A 110 26.90 -30.08 -6.78
N TYR A 111 26.58 -29.01 -6.05
CA TYR A 111 26.33 -29.10 -4.61
C TYR A 111 25.14 -30.03 -4.35
N GLY A 112 25.40 -31.12 -3.63
CA GLY A 112 24.43 -32.14 -3.25
C GLY A 112 23.24 -31.56 -2.50
N ALA A 113 22.04 -32.00 -2.89
CA ALA A 113 20.80 -31.70 -2.20
C ALA A 113 20.78 -32.40 -0.83
N PRO A 114 20.50 -31.70 0.28
CA PRO A 114 20.19 -32.37 1.53
C PRO A 114 18.74 -32.86 1.54
N SER A 115 18.61 -34.07 2.08
CA SER A 115 17.46 -34.95 2.19
C SER A 115 16.20 -34.29 2.77
N SER A 116 15.06 -34.71 2.23
CA SER A 116 13.72 -34.45 2.73
C SER A 116 13.46 -35.21 4.02
N ASP A 117 13.47 -34.52 5.16
CA ASP A 117 12.78 -34.96 6.37
C ASP A 117 12.32 -33.73 7.18
N ARG A 118 11.02 -33.44 7.15
CA ARG A 118 10.36 -32.52 8.09
C ARG A 118 9.10 -33.21 8.62
N PRO A 119 8.98 -33.44 9.94
CA PRO A 119 7.76 -34.00 10.50
C PRO A 119 6.68 -32.91 10.60
N ALA A 120 5.44 -33.30 10.32
CA ALA A 120 4.26 -32.47 10.47
C ALA A 120 3.94 -32.28 11.96
N SER A 121 3.91 -31.03 12.42
CA SER A 121 3.28 -30.67 13.68
C SER A 121 1.92 -30.04 13.40
N ASP A 122 0.90 -30.83 13.72
CA ASP A 122 -0.50 -30.47 13.90
C ASP A 122 -0.68 -29.37 14.98
N ARG A 123 -1.82 -28.67 14.88
CA ARG A 123 -2.54 -27.91 15.92
C ARG A 123 -2.39 -26.37 16.02
N SER A 124 -3.44 -25.74 15.48
CA SER A 124 -4.45 -24.98 16.24
C SER A 124 -4.22 -23.51 16.63
N SER A 125 -5.36 -22.80 16.56
CA SER A 125 -5.73 -21.52 17.17
C SER A 125 -5.42 -20.24 16.38
N GLY A 126 -6.50 -19.56 15.98
CA GLY A 126 -6.46 -18.29 15.28
C GLY A 126 -6.10 -17.14 16.22
N THR A 127 -5.04 -16.44 15.87
CA THR A 127 -4.92 -15.01 16.10
C THR A 127 -5.32 -14.32 14.80
N SER A 128 -6.19 -13.32 14.87
CA SER A 128 -6.45 -12.44 13.74
C SER A 128 -5.17 -11.64 13.46
N ASP A 129 -4.27 -12.22 12.68
CA ASP A 129 -3.00 -11.63 12.24
C ASP A 129 -3.22 -10.62 11.11
N GLY A 130 -4.26 -9.79 11.28
CA GLY A 130 -4.59 -8.70 10.39
C GLY A 130 -3.83 -7.44 10.82
N PRO A 131 -3.42 -6.58 9.88
CA PRO A 131 -2.67 -5.37 10.21
C PRO A 131 -3.49 -4.42 11.09
N VAL A 132 -2.86 -3.94 12.15
CA VAL A 132 -3.47 -2.99 13.09
C VAL A 132 -3.32 -1.57 12.52
N VAL A 133 -4.43 -0.99 12.08
CA VAL A 133 -4.53 0.42 11.65
C VAL A 133 -5.34 1.19 12.69
N VAL A 134 -4.74 2.22 13.27
CA VAL A 134 -5.40 3.05 14.28
C VAL A 134 -5.92 4.32 13.62
N THR A 135 -7.24 4.48 13.58
CA THR A 135 -7.89 5.72 13.10
C THR A 135 -8.45 6.50 14.29
N ARG A 136 -8.01 7.75 14.47
CA ARG A 136 -8.59 8.62 15.50
C ARG A 136 -9.93 9.14 14.98
N ARG A 137 -11.02 8.41 15.21
CA ARG A 137 -12.37 8.91 14.94
C ARG A 137 -12.61 10.15 15.80
N ARG A 138 -12.70 11.32 15.18
CA ARG A 138 -13.25 12.51 15.85
C ARG A 138 -14.70 12.19 16.18
N ARG A 139 -15.01 12.04 17.48
CA ARG A 139 -16.39 12.17 17.94
C ARG A 139 -16.80 13.61 17.67
N LEU A 140 -17.81 13.79 16.82
CA LEU A 140 -18.58 15.03 16.81
C LEU A 140 -19.22 15.11 18.19
N PHE A 141 -18.82 16.09 18.99
CA PHE A 141 -19.44 16.33 20.29
C PHE A 141 -20.91 16.69 20.06
N GLY A 142 -21.78 15.74 20.36
CA GLY A 142 -23.21 15.93 20.54
C GLY A 142 -23.57 15.64 21.99
N THR A 143 -24.36 16.55 22.53
CA THR A 143 -25.29 16.48 23.67
C THR A 143 -24.79 16.69 25.10
N GLY A 144 -25.31 17.78 25.68
CA GLY A 144 -25.47 18.04 27.10
C GLY A 144 -26.59 19.09 27.26
N GLY A 145 -27.79 18.77 26.75
CA GLY A 145 -29.01 19.54 27.00
C GLY A 145 -29.61 19.08 28.32
N ASP A 146 -29.68 20.00 29.27
CA ASP A 146 -30.10 19.77 30.64
C ASP A 146 -31.59 19.41 30.74
N GLY A 147 -31.92 18.54 31.69
CA GLY A 147 -33.25 18.01 31.89
C GLY A 147 -34.18 19.02 32.56
N GLY A 148 -35.32 19.30 31.91
CA GLY A 148 -36.46 20.02 32.50
C GLY A 148 -37.73 19.20 32.34
N ASN A 149 -37.96 18.25 33.25
CA ASN A 149 -39.23 17.53 33.37
C ASN A 149 -40.25 18.39 34.12
N HIS A 150 -41.18 19.02 33.40
CA HIS A 150 -42.34 19.70 33.99
C HIS A 150 -43.62 19.40 33.19
N GLY A 151 -44.62 18.84 33.89
CA GLY A 151 -46.07 18.90 33.59
C GLY A 151 -46.53 18.14 32.34
N GLY A 152 -47.51 17.24 32.37
CA GLY A 152 -48.77 17.28 33.13
C GLY A 152 -49.89 17.87 32.26
N GLY A 153 -50.77 17.00 31.73
CA GLY A 153 -51.92 17.35 30.88
C GLY A 153 -51.55 17.45 29.40
N ASN A 154 -52.35 17.08 28.40
CA ASN A 154 -53.79 16.99 28.38
C ASN A 154 -54.30 16.30 27.09
N HIS A 155 -55.43 15.61 27.23
CA HIS A 155 -56.42 15.14 26.24
C HIS A 155 -56.01 14.38 24.98
N GLY A 156 -56.46 13.12 24.95
CA GLY A 156 -56.78 12.40 23.72
C GLY A 156 -58.01 13.02 23.03
N GLY A 157 -57.93 13.08 21.71
CA GLY A 157 -59.03 13.37 20.80
C GLY A 157 -58.88 12.44 19.60
N GLY A 158 -59.88 11.57 19.39
CA GLY A 158 -59.86 10.51 18.40
C GLY A 158 -59.90 11.01 16.96
N ASN A 159 -59.49 10.14 16.04
CA ASN A 159 -59.80 10.29 14.63
C ASN A 159 -60.35 8.97 14.08
N HIS A 160 -61.67 8.95 13.87
CA HIS A 160 -62.36 7.93 13.07
C HIS A 160 -62.18 8.28 11.59
N GLY A 161 -61.39 7.48 10.87
CA GLY A 161 -61.34 7.50 9.41
C GLY A 161 -62.50 6.68 8.84
N GLY A 162 -63.57 7.37 8.45
CA GLY A 162 -64.74 6.82 7.79
C GLY A 162 -64.49 6.46 6.31
N ASN A 163 -65.19 5.41 5.91
CA ASN A 163 -65.27 4.77 4.60
C ASN A 163 -66.22 5.52 3.64
N GLY A 164 -66.03 5.37 2.33
CA GLY A 164 -66.93 5.77 1.23
C GLY A 164 -66.15 6.44 0.09
N GLY A 165 -66.13 5.99 -1.17
CA GLY A 165 -67.04 5.14 -1.93
C GLY A 165 -67.64 5.97 -3.07
N SER A 166 -67.34 5.59 -4.34
CA SER A 166 -68.05 5.92 -5.62
C SER A 166 -68.22 7.42 -5.96
N GLU A 167 -68.03 7.94 -7.17
CA GLU A 167 -68.22 7.51 -8.58
C GLU A 167 -67.13 8.14 -9.46
#